data_AF-G0NRG5-F1
#
_entry.id   AF-G0NRG5-F1
#
_cell.length_a   1.000
_cell.length_b   1.000
_cell.length_c   1.000
_cell.angle_alpha   90.00
_cell.angle_beta   90.00
_cell.angle_gamma   90.00
#
_symmetry.space_group_name_H-M   'P 1'
#
loop_
_entity.id
_entity.type
_entity.pdbx_description
1 polymer ?
#
loop_
_entity_poly.entity_id
_entity_poly.type
_entity_poly.pdbx_seq_one_letter_code
_entity_poly.pdbx_strand_id
1 'polypeptide(L)'
;MDLCDTSGSNLASSPPPRTAIDYNSSFEESPAKRMKFSHELTKSFDETFSQTVTLLLRNNEEVIVERSQLSFYSTYFRVLFSTQYRDSKSPVHRIRLISSSDFHLLFAIPRAFENGIKPDINVQKAIDLLEPAAFLQIDTALNYISDIIAENLSHENIIKVFRLALLYYTPLAVRAWRAMIRKFQTMYNTNVYLKLKENELIGLLTDKHLNLRSEDEKAVIVNWIKNHSPHQYDRIMQFAQRNFSRMPQPDSTRYEVVRNRQPMTAVVSFGGWASRGVAQKIELFNTRCDRWQTCTFDYDVPNIRRAYNGIEIVDDKLVVFGGFNGFQHFQTTVVFDLETKGWKNGANMHDKRCYVTGTKVKDSHGRQLVYACGGMNGFSRLKTAELYDYRTDSWTEIANMQQARSDGAVVTVDNKVMAIGGFDGRNVHFGGEVYDPIVNQWTFLSSNMKTRRTGCTAVSIMDQVCLVIGGFNGTKRLDTGEIYDLREGLWHPVSVMHTTRSNFSACPMDYSIYVAGGFDGQSTTKETERLDLRTRKWQALPDMAEAKSALRMVSLSDHPFLDDLFNVPEDDGIITQW
;
A
#
# COMPACT_ATOMS: atom_id res chain seq x y z
N MET A 1 -47.01 -40.10 -49.65
CA MET A 1 -45.74 -39.91 -48.92
C MET A 1 -46.12 -39.38 -47.54
N ASP A 2 -46.78 -40.17 -46.68
CA ASP A 2 -46.22 -41.33 -45.95
C ASP A 2 -45.00 -40.90 -45.13
N LEU A 3 -44.83 -41.14 -43.82
CA LEU A 3 -45.51 -41.96 -42.81
C LEU A 3 -44.96 -41.52 -41.43
N CYS A 4 -45.77 -41.75 -40.39
CA CYS A 4 -45.50 -42.14 -38.98
C CYS A 4 -44.14 -41.83 -38.27
N ASP A 5 -44.00 -41.51 -36.98
CA ASP A 5 -44.71 -41.73 -35.69
C ASP A 5 -43.76 -42.45 -34.70
N THR A 6 -43.89 -42.11 -33.40
CA THR A 6 -43.37 -42.78 -32.17
C THR A 6 -41.85 -42.71 -31.88
N SER A 7 -41.33 -42.67 -30.65
CA SER A 7 -41.80 -42.41 -29.28
C SER A 7 -40.56 -42.49 -28.35
N GLY A 8 -40.55 -41.84 -27.18
CA GLY A 8 -39.55 -42.15 -26.14
C GLY A 8 -39.17 -41.01 -25.20
N SER A 9 -39.95 -40.84 -24.14
CA SER A 9 -39.70 -40.03 -22.95
C SER A 9 -38.40 -40.38 -22.22
N ASN A 10 -37.68 -39.37 -21.71
CA ASN A 10 -37.15 -39.39 -20.34
C ASN A 10 -36.88 -37.97 -19.82
N LEU A 11 -37.61 -37.63 -18.76
CA LEU A 11 -37.41 -36.45 -17.92
C LEU A 11 -36.12 -36.62 -17.10
N ALA A 12 -35.19 -35.67 -17.23
CA ALA A 12 -34.24 -35.34 -16.18
C ALA A 12 -34.06 -33.82 -16.16
N SER A 13 -34.62 -33.20 -15.12
CA SER A 13 -34.52 -31.77 -14.81
C SER A 13 -33.07 -31.32 -14.73
N SER A 14 -32.72 -30.32 -15.55
CA SER A 14 -31.49 -29.54 -15.39
C SER A 14 -31.55 -28.69 -14.11
N PRO A 15 -30.45 -28.56 -13.35
CA PRO A 15 -30.40 -27.63 -12.22
C PRO A 15 -30.38 -26.18 -12.75
N PRO A 16 -31.01 -25.22 -12.05
CA PRO A 16 -30.98 -23.82 -12.46
C PRO A 16 -29.56 -23.24 -12.34
N PRO A 17 -29.22 -22.21 -13.14
CA PRO A 17 -27.91 -21.59 -13.12
C PRO A 17 -27.64 -20.94 -11.76
N ARG A 18 -26.43 -21.16 -11.22
CA ARG A 18 -25.93 -20.49 -10.02
C ARG A 18 -25.81 -18.99 -10.31
N THR A 19 -26.74 -18.20 -9.77
CA THR A 19 -26.62 -16.75 -9.67
C THR A 19 -25.37 -16.39 -8.88
N ALA A 20 -24.51 -15.55 -9.46
CA ALA A 20 -23.39 -14.92 -8.79
C ALA A 20 -23.91 -14.14 -7.57
N ILE A 21 -23.37 -14.44 -6.40
CA ILE A 21 -23.62 -13.66 -5.18
C ILE A 21 -22.76 -12.40 -5.30
N ASP A 22 -23.41 -11.27 -5.48
CA ASP A 22 -22.83 -9.94 -5.44
C ASP A 22 -22.49 -9.60 -3.97
N TYR A 23 -21.19 -9.51 -3.64
CA TYR A 23 -20.68 -9.33 -2.28
C TYR A 23 -20.61 -7.86 -1.82
N ASN A 24 -21.20 -6.91 -2.56
CA ASN A 24 -21.09 -5.47 -2.30
C ASN A 24 -22.30 -4.82 -1.60
N SER A 25 -23.15 -5.57 -0.88
CA SER A 25 -24.19 -4.98 -0.03
C SER A 25 -23.92 -5.24 1.46
N SER A 26 -22.89 -4.60 2.01
CA SER A 26 -22.81 -4.39 3.45
C SER A 26 -23.90 -3.39 3.86
N PHE A 27 -24.97 -3.88 4.48
CA PHE A 27 -25.89 -3.04 5.24
C PHE A 27 -25.14 -2.44 6.44
N GLU A 28 -24.50 -1.29 6.26
CA GLU A 28 -24.11 -0.45 7.38
C GLU A 28 -25.35 0.24 7.94
N GLU A 29 -25.98 -0.39 8.93
CA GLU A 29 -26.97 0.30 9.76
C GLU A 29 -26.29 1.27 10.72
N SER A 30 -26.77 2.51 10.76
CA SER A 30 -26.20 3.56 11.61
C SER A 30 -26.28 3.21 13.11
N PRO A 31 -25.32 3.67 13.93
CA PRO A 31 -25.31 3.43 15.38
C PRO A 31 -26.61 3.84 16.08
N ALA A 32 -27.24 4.92 15.61
CA ALA A 32 -28.52 5.41 16.13
C ALA A 32 -29.70 4.46 15.82
N LYS A 33 -29.67 3.76 14.69
CA LYS A 33 -30.65 2.70 14.35
C LYS A 33 -30.44 1.46 15.20
N ARG A 34 -29.19 1.02 15.42
CA ARG A 34 -28.86 -0.07 16.37
C ARG A 34 -29.36 0.22 17.78
N MET A 35 -29.20 1.47 18.25
CA MET A 35 -29.66 1.88 19.57
C MET A 35 -31.19 1.84 19.69
N LYS A 36 -31.93 2.36 18.70
CA LYS A 36 -33.40 2.29 18.65
C LYS A 36 -33.92 0.84 18.56
N PHE A 37 -33.32 0.01 17.72
CA PHE A 37 -33.70 -1.39 17.54
C PHE A 37 -33.42 -2.24 18.80
N SER A 38 -32.31 -1.95 19.49
CA SER A 38 -31.99 -2.58 20.79
C SER A 38 -33.01 -2.25 21.88
N HIS A 39 -33.55 -1.03 21.85
CA HIS A 39 -34.56 -0.54 22.80
C HIS A 39 -35.94 -1.18 22.56
N GLU A 40 -36.27 -1.48 21.30
CA GLU A 40 -37.49 -2.23 20.93
C GLU A 40 -37.40 -3.71 21.31
N LEU A 41 -36.23 -4.34 21.17
CA LEU A 41 -35.98 -5.72 21.64
C LEU A 41 -35.98 -5.82 23.18
N THR A 42 -35.53 -4.79 23.90
CA THR A 42 -35.61 -4.78 25.38
C THR A 42 -37.05 -4.67 25.87
N LYS A 43 -37.94 -4.03 25.11
CA LYS A 43 -39.38 -3.99 25.41
C LYS A 43 -40.13 -5.30 25.14
N SER A 44 -39.56 -6.22 24.34
CA SER A 44 -40.18 -7.52 24.07
C SER A 44 -39.73 -8.63 25.03
N PHE A 45 -38.92 -8.31 26.04
CA PHE A 45 -38.64 -9.26 27.13
C PHE A 45 -39.84 -9.25 28.08
N ASP A 46 -40.72 -10.25 27.92
CA ASP A 46 -41.84 -10.53 28.82
C ASP A 46 -41.41 -10.38 30.30
N GLU A 47 -42.19 -9.61 31.08
CA GLU A 47 -42.00 -9.31 32.52
C GLU A 47 -42.04 -10.55 33.45
N THR A 48 -42.08 -11.77 32.89
CA THR A 48 -42.20 -13.04 33.64
C THR A 48 -40.88 -13.79 33.84
N PHE A 49 -39.74 -13.28 33.37
CA PHE A 49 -38.44 -13.97 33.47
C PHE A 49 -37.38 -13.17 34.26
N SER A 50 -36.49 -13.88 34.97
CA SER A 50 -35.36 -13.27 35.70
C SER A 50 -34.52 -12.38 34.76
N GLN A 51 -34.23 -11.14 35.16
CA GLN A 51 -33.35 -10.24 34.40
C GLN A 51 -31.90 -10.77 34.32
N THR A 52 -31.51 -11.62 35.28
CA THR A 52 -30.18 -12.22 35.37
C THR A 52 -30.19 -13.69 34.95
N VAL A 53 -29.05 -14.13 34.41
CA VAL A 53 -28.77 -15.50 33.99
C VAL A 53 -27.48 -15.98 34.63
N THR A 54 -27.45 -17.26 35.02
CA THR A 54 -26.23 -17.90 35.53
C THR A 54 -25.52 -18.63 34.39
N LEU A 55 -24.27 -18.28 34.15
CA LEU A 55 -23.41 -18.96 33.18
C LEU A 55 -22.46 -19.89 33.93
N LEU A 56 -22.50 -21.17 33.58
CA LEU A 56 -21.53 -22.17 34.00
C LEU A 56 -20.41 -22.26 32.96
N LEU A 57 -19.30 -21.61 33.25
CA LEU A 57 -18.13 -21.51 32.38
C LEU A 57 -17.20 -22.73 32.53
N ARG A 58 -16.03 -22.67 31.91
CA ARG A 58 -14.98 -23.70 32.06
C ARG A 58 -14.67 -23.91 33.55
N ASN A 59 -14.40 -25.16 33.93
CA ASN A 59 -14.19 -25.59 35.32
C ASN A 59 -15.40 -25.37 36.26
N ASN A 60 -16.61 -25.20 35.72
CA ASN A 60 -17.84 -24.91 36.48
C ASN A 60 -17.77 -23.58 37.26
N GLU A 61 -16.98 -22.61 36.79
CA GLU A 61 -17.02 -21.26 37.33
C GLU A 61 -18.39 -20.62 37.02
N GLU A 62 -19.06 -20.13 38.06
CA GLU A 62 -20.36 -19.48 37.95
C GLU A 62 -20.19 -17.97 37.76
N VAL A 63 -20.83 -17.44 36.72
CA VAL A 63 -20.90 -16.00 36.46
C VAL A 63 -22.37 -15.60 36.32
N ILE A 64 -22.82 -14.66 37.15
CA ILE A 64 -24.18 -14.12 37.13
C ILE A 64 -24.15 -12.78 36.41
N VAL A 65 -24.92 -12.65 35.32
CA VAL A 65 -24.91 -11.44 34.48
C VAL A 65 -26.32 -11.11 34.02
N GLU A 66 -26.55 -9.84 33.69
CA GLU A 66 -27.81 -9.39 33.10
C GLU A 66 -27.95 -9.86 31.64
N ARG A 67 -29.12 -10.40 31.30
CA ARG A 67 -29.45 -10.84 29.93
C ARG A 67 -29.32 -9.70 28.92
N SER A 68 -29.76 -8.50 29.30
CA SER A 68 -29.71 -7.29 28.47
C SER A 68 -28.27 -6.92 28.07
N GLN A 69 -27.32 -6.94 29.02
CA GLN A 69 -25.93 -6.60 28.75
C GLN A 69 -25.27 -7.61 27.80
N LEU A 70 -25.54 -8.91 28.01
CA LEU A 70 -25.02 -9.96 27.13
C LEU A 70 -25.58 -9.83 25.71
N SER A 71 -26.89 -9.66 25.58
CA SER A 71 -27.55 -9.45 24.28
C SER A 71 -27.14 -8.13 23.60
N PHE A 72 -26.71 -7.13 24.35
CA PHE A 72 -26.25 -5.88 23.75
C PHE A 72 -24.95 -6.09 22.97
N TYR A 73 -23.99 -6.82 23.54
CA TYR A 73 -22.65 -7.01 22.93
C TYR A 73 -22.48 -8.29 22.12
N SER A 74 -23.28 -9.33 22.36
CA SER A 74 -23.11 -10.66 21.76
C SER A 74 -24.34 -11.09 20.97
N THR A 75 -24.14 -11.36 19.68
CA THR A 75 -25.20 -11.91 18.82
C THR A 75 -25.62 -13.32 19.24
N TYR A 76 -24.67 -14.12 19.74
CA TYR A 76 -24.97 -15.43 20.33
C TYR A 76 -26.03 -15.32 21.44
N PHE A 77 -25.83 -14.42 22.41
CA PHE A 77 -26.76 -14.26 23.53
C PHE A 77 -28.08 -13.60 23.10
N ARG A 78 -28.09 -12.71 22.10
CA ARG A 78 -29.34 -12.22 21.49
C ARG A 78 -30.22 -13.35 20.99
N VAL A 79 -29.62 -14.28 20.25
CA VAL A 79 -30.35 -15.42 19.69
C VAL A 79 -30.74 -16.39 20.79
N LEU A 80 -29.85 -16.69 21.73
CA LEU A 80 -30.09 -17.62 22.84
C LEU A 80 -31.28 -17.20 23.72
N PHE A 81 -31.41 -15.91 23.99
CA PHE A 81 -32.48 -15.37 24.83
C PHE A 81 -33.75 -15.00 24.04
N SER A 82 -33.78 -15.23 22.72
CA SER A 82 -34.98 -15.03 21.92
C SER A 82 -36.04 -16.11 22.23
N THR A 83 -37.32 -15.75 22.18
CA THR A 83 -38.46 -16.58 22.61
C THR A 83 -38.66 -17.88 21.83
N GLN A 84 -37.92 -18.07 20.73
CA GLN A 84 -38.03 -19.22 19.83
C GLN A 84 -37.08 -20.37 20.20
N TYR A 85 -36.14 -20.17 21.12
CA TYR A 85 -35.16 -21.20 21.49
C TYR A 85 -35.62 -22.03 22.71
N ARG A 86 -35.49 -23.36 22.64
CA ARG A 86 -35.94 -24.30 23.70
C ARG A 86 -35.32 -24.01 25.07
N ASP A 87 -34.07 -23.55 25.06
CA ASP A 87 -33.30 -23.25 26.27
C ASP A 87 -33.40 -21.78 26.71
N SER A 88 -34.11 -20.91 25.99
CA SER A 88 -34.22 -19.47 26.29
C SER A 88 -34.74 -19.17 27.71
N LYS A 89 -35.57 -20.09 28.23
CA LYS A 89 -36.18 -20.00 29.57
C LYS A 89 -35.32 -20.60 30.68
N SER A 90 -34.18 -21.21 30.37
CA SER A 90 -33.31 -21.81 31.38
C SER A 90 -32.66 -20.72 32.25
N PRO A 91 -32.66 -20.85 33.59
CA PRO A 91 -31.93 -19.92 34.45
C PRO A 91 -30.40 -20.13 34.38
N VAL A 92 -29.96 -21.29 33.90
CA VAL A 92 -28.55 -21.69 33.85
C VAL A 92 -28.17 -22.11 32.43
N HIS A 93 -27.11 -21.52 31.88
CA HIS A 93 -26.53 -21.92 30.59
C HIS A 93 -25.06 -22.31 30.76
N ARG A 94 -24.63 -23.37 30.09
CA ARG A 94 -23.28 -23.92 30.25
C ARG A 94 -22.43 -23.66 29.01
N ILE A 95 -21.30 -22.96 29.17
CA ILE A 95 -20.36 -22.61 28.10
C ILE A 95 -18.96 -23.07 28.52
N ARG A 96 -18.62 -24.33 28.23
CA ARG A 96 -17.36 -24.95 28.67
C ARG A 96 -16.11 -24.44 27.95
N LEU A 97 -16.29 -23.71 26.85
CA LEU A 97 -15.20 -23.24 25.99
C LEU A 97 -14.38 -22.11 26.61
N ILE A 98 -14.95 -21.35 27.55
CA ILE A 98 -14.42 -20.07 28.01
C ILE A 98 -14.13 -20.09 29.51
N SER A 99 -12.99 -19.54 29.93
CA SER A 99 -12.71 -19.26 31.35
C SER A 99 -13.45 -18.01 31.83
N SER A 100 -13.71 -17.87 33.14
CA SER A 100 -14.28 -16.64 33.69
C SER A 100 -13.45 -15.41 33.35
N SER A 101 -12.12 -15.52 33.39
CA SER A 101 -11.22 -14.41 33.05
C SER A 101 -11.36 -13.94 31.59
N ASP A 102 -11.43 -14.87 30.64
CA ASP A 102 -11.59 -14.57 29.21
C ASP A 102 -12.97 -13.99 28.94
N PHE A 103 -14.00 -14.53 29.60
CA PHE A 103 -15.36 -14.02 29.50
C PHE A 103 -15.42 -12.55 29.91
N HIS A 104 -14.91 -12.22 31.10
CA HIS A 104 -14.92 -10.84 31.58
C HIS A 104 -14.14 -9.89 30.66
N LEU A 105 -12.99 -10.34 30.14
CA LEU A 105 -12.19 -9.54 29.22
C LEU A 105 -12.92 -9.26 27.90
N LEU A 106 -13.58 -10.27 27.31
CA LEU A 106 -14.32 -10.11 26.06
C LEU A 106 -15.46 -9.09 26.15
N PHE A 107 -16.16 -9.04 27.30
CA PHE A 107 -17.22 -8.06 27.54
C PHE A 107 -16.67 -6.71 28.05
N ALA A 108 -15.46 -6.67 28.60
CA ALA A 108 -14.79 -5.42 28.97
C ALA A 108 -14.29 -4.63 27.75
N ILE A 109 -13.88 -5.31 26.66
CA ILE A 109 -13.40 -4.66 25.43
C ILE A 109 -14.42 -3.66 24.84
N PRO A 110 -15.65 -4.06 24.49
CA PRO A 110 -16.61 -3.12 23.91
C PRO A 110 -16.99 -1.99 24.89
N ARG A 111 -17.07 -2.30 26.20
CA ARG A 111 -17.32 -1.30 27.24
C ARG A 111 -16.19 -0.27 27.36
N ALA A 112 -14.94 -0.68 27.20
CA ALA A 112 -13.81 0.23 27.20
C ALA A 112 -13.88 1.20 26.00
N PHE A 113 -14.25 0.69 24.82
CA PHE A 113 -14.42 1.53 23.63
C PHE A 113 -15.54 2.57 23.77
N GLU A 114 -16.66 2.23 24.43
CA GLU A 114 -17.71 3.22 24.75
C GLU A 114 -17.20 4.36 25.63
N ASN A 115 -16.18 4.10 26.46
CA ASN A 115 -15.54 5.10 27.31
C ASN A 115 -14.33 5.77 26.63
N GLY A 116 -14.08 5.50 25.34
CA GLY A 116 -12.93 6.03 24.60
C GLY A 116 -11.58 5.45 25.04
N ILE A 117 -11.57 4.31 25.74
CA ILE A 117 -10.37 3.66 26.25
C ILE A 117 -9.99 2.51 25.32
N LYS A 118 -8.72 2.45 24.91
CA LYS A 118 -8.14 1.31 24.17
C LYS A 118 -7.57 0.28 25.15
N PRO A 119 -8.12 -0.95 25.25
CA PRO A 119 -7.64 -1.95 26.21
C PRO A 119 -6.23 -2.45 25.89
N ASP A 120 -5.34 -2.52 26.87
CA ASP A 120 -4.01 -3.12 26.66
C ASP A 120 -4.10 -4.66 26.69
N ILE A 121 -3.92 -5.29 25.52
CA ILE A 121 -4.00 -6.74 25.34
C ILE A 121 -2.79 -7.17 24.50
N ASN A 122 -2.01 -8.12 25.03
CA ASN A 122 -0.88 -8.68 24.28
C ASN A 122 -1.33 -9.65 23.19
N VAL A 123 -0.44 -9.89 22.21
CA VAL A 123 -0.74 -10.71 21.02
C VAL A 123 -1.12 -12.14 21.36
N GLN A 124 -0.45 -12.77 22.33
CA GLN A 124 -0.77 -14.14 22.72
C GLN A 124 -2.19 -14.22 23.29
N LYS A 125 -2.55 -13.27 24.15
CA LYS A 125 -3.90 -13.18 24.70
C LYS A 125 -4.94 -12.92 23.62
N ALA A 126 -4.64 -12.06 22.64
CA ALA A 126 -5.52 -11.83 21.49
C ALA A 126 -5.77 -13.12 20.68
N ILE A 127 -4.74 -13.95 20.48
CA ILE A 127 -4.87 -15.27 19.84
C ILE A 127 -5.77 -16.21 20.66
N ASP A 128 -5.53 -16.29 21.98
CA ASP A 128 -6.30 -17.16 22.89
C ASP A 128 -7.79 -16.77 22.95
N LEU A 129 -8.11 -15.48 22.75
CA LEU A 129 -9.47 -14.94 22.74
C LEU A 129 -10.21 -15.11 21.41
N LEU A 130 -9.53 -15.50 20.33
CA LEU A 130 -10.13 -15.52 18.99
C LEU A 130 -11.30 -16.50 18.87
N GLU A 131 -11.11 -17.74 19.32
CA GLU A 131 -12.15 -18.78 19.33
C GLU A 131 -13.32 -18.41 20.27
N PRO A 132 -13.07 -18.05 21.55
CA PRO A 132 -14.09 -17.49 22.44
C PRO A 132 -14.92 -16.34 21.85
N ALA A 133 -14.27 -15.34 21.25
CA ALA A 133 -14.93 -14.17 20.69
C ALA A 133 -15.79 -14.53 19.47
N ALA A 134 -15.30 -15.45 18.64
CA ALA A 134 -16.03 -15.96 17.48
C ALA A 134 -17.26 -16.76 17.90
N PHE A 135 -17.10 -17.66 18.88
CA PHE A 135 -18.20 -18.44 19.44
C PHE A 135 -19.30 -17.55 20.01
N LEU A 136 -18.92 -16.53 20.80
CA LEU A 136 -19.86 -15.59 21.38
C LEU A 136 -20.33 -14.51 20.39
N GLN A 137 -19.78 -14.45 19.17
CA GLN A 137 -20.12 -13.46 18.15
C GLN A 137 -20.09 -12.02 18.69
N ILE A 138 -18.94 -11.63 19.26
CA ILE A 138 -18.70 -10.27 19.78
C ILE A 138 -17.84 -9.51 18.76
N ASP A 139 -18.48 -8.86 17.79
CA ASP A 139 -17.80 -8.25 16.63
C ASP A 139 -16.76 -7.19 17.02
N THR A 140 -17.07 -6.33 17.99
CA THR A 140 -16.13 -5.31 18.48
C THR A 140 -14.86 -5.94 19.05
N ALA A 141 -14.99 -7.04 19.81
CA ALA A 141 -13.85 -7.76 20.34
C ALA A 141 -13.08 -8.49 19.23
N LEU A 142 -13.77 -9.16 18.31
CA LEU A 142 -13.17 -9.84 17.15
C LEU A 142 -12.35 -8.89 16.28
N ASN A 143 -12.91 -7.72 15.92
CA ASN A 143 -12.23 -6.71 15.13
C ASN A 143 -10.97 -6.23 15.87
N TYR A 144 -11.10 -5.92 17.16
CA TYR A 144 -10.00 -5.40 17.95
C TYR A 144 -8.83 -6.40 18.11
N ILE A 145 -9.13 -7.64 18.51
CA ILE A 145 -8.10 -8.67 18.67
C ILE A 145 -7.50 -9.07 17.31
N SER A 146 -8.29 -9.05 16.23
CA SER A 146 -7.82 -9.27 14.86
C SER A 146 -6.79 -8.21 14.44
N ASP A 147 -7.00 -6.94 14.80
CA ASP A 147 -6.04 -5.87 14.53
C ASP A 147 -4.71 -6.08 15.26
N ILE A 148 -4.76 -6.41 16.56
CA ILE A 148 -3.56 -6.74 17.35
C ILE A 148 -2.79 -7.90 16.72
N ILE A 149 -3.49 -8.97 16.32
CA ILE A 149 -2.88 -10.15 15.68
C ILE A 149 -2.27 -9.77 14.34
N ALA A 150 -2.99 -9.01 13.51
CA ALA A 150 -2.55 -8.64 12.17
C ALA A 150 -1.33 -7.71 12.18
N GLU A 151 -1.24 -6.78 13.13
CA GLU A 151 -0.08 -5.91 13.35
C GLU A 151 1.19 -6.71 13.71
N ASN A 152 1.03 -7.93 14.24
CA ASN A 152 2.11 -8.79 14.71
C ASN A 152 2.34 -10.04 13.84
N LEU A 153 1.86 -10.03 12.59
CA LEU A 153 2.11 -11.10 11.62
C LEU A 153 3.56 -11.11 11.14
N SER A 154 4.31 -12.15 11.52
CA SER A 154 5.67 -12.42 11.08
C SER A 154 5.69 -13.55 10.05
N HIS A 155 6.76 -13.63 9.25
CA HIS A 155 6.92 -14.74 8.30
C HIS A 155 6.98 -16.11 9.00
N GLU A 156 7.26 -16.17 10.31
CA GLU A 156 7.36 -17.41 11.08
C GLU A 156 6.02 -17.92 11.62
N ASN A 157 5.12 -17.01 12.02
CA ASN A 157 3.83 -17.34 12.65
C ASN A 157 2.65 -17.35 11.66
N ILE A 158 2.81 -16.72 10.50
CA ILE A 158 1.71 -16.40 9.58
C ILE A 158 0.89 -17.60 9.11
N ILE A 159 1.53 -18.75 8.83
CA ILE A 159 0.83 -19.96 8.38
C ILE A 159 -0.08 -20.50 9.51
N LYS A 160 0.40 -20.45 10.76
CA LYS A 160 -0.38 -20.91 11.92
C LYS A 160 -1.58 -19.99 12.15
N VAL A 161 -1.35 -18.68 12.13
CA VAL A 161 -2.41 -17.68 12.29
C VAL A 161 -3.44 -17.77 11.17
N PHE A 162 -3.01 -17.93 9.91
CA PHE A 162 -3.92 -18.12 8.79
C PHE A 162 -4.85 -19.32 8.99
N ARG A 163 -4.31 -20.48 9.37
CA ARG A 163 -5.10 -21.70 9.60
C ARG A 163 -6.05 -21.57 10.79
N LEU A 164 -5.63 -20.88 11.85
CA LEU A 164 -6.49 -20.59 13.00
C LEU A 164 -7.64 -19.64 12.59
N ALA A 165 -7.31 -18.56 11.89
CA ALA A 165 -8.29 -17.58 11.45
C ALA A 165 -9.29 -18.16 10.45
N LEU A 166 -8.89 -19.11 9.59
CA LEU A 166 -9.81 -19.83 8.71
C LEU A 166 -10.92 -20.58 9.46
N LEU A 167 -10.68 -20.99 10.71
CA LEU A 167 -11.65 -21.70 11.53
C LEU A 167 -12.62 -20.73 12.25
N TYR A 168 -12.12 -19.59 12.70
CA TYR A 168 -12.85 -18.74 13.64
C TYR A 168 -13.24 -17.38 13.10
N TYR A 169 -12.45 -16.78 12.20
CA TYR A 169 -12.67 -15.41 11.76
C TYR A 169 -12.05 -15.13 10.37
N THR A 170 -12.88 -15.30 9.34
CA THR A 170 -12.51 -15.15 7.92
C THR A 170 -11.81 -13.82 7.58
N PRO A 171 -12.21 -12.65 8.10
CA PRO A 171 -11.52 -11.39 7.78
C PRO A 171 -10.04 -11.40 8.17
N LEU A 172 -9.68 -12.00 9.31
CA LEU A 172 -8.28 -12.18 9.70
C LEU A 172 -7.57 -13.20 8.80
N ALA A 173 -8.27 -14.25 8.35
CA ALA A 173 -7.69 -15.22 7.41
C ALA A 173 -7.32 -14.56 6.07
N VAL A 174 -8.17 -13.66 5.56
CA VAL A 174 -7.88 -12.89 4.34
C VAL A 174 -6.67 -11.98 4.54
N ARG A 175 -6.56 -11.29 5.69
CA ARG A 175 -5.40 -10.46 6.03
C ARG A 175 -4.12 -11.30 6.11
N ALA A 176 -4.18 -12.47 6.74
CA ALA A 176 -3.04 -13.39 6.85
C ALA A 176 -2.64 -13.96 5.47
N TRP A 177 -3.61 -14.29 4.61
CA TRP A 177 -3.33 -14.73 3.24
C TRP A 177 -2.60 -13.66 2.42
N ARG A 178 -3.10 -12.42 2.42
CA ARG A 178 -2.44 -11.27 1.77
C ARG A 178 -1.04 -11.04 2.32
N ALA A 179 -0.86 -11.19 3.63
CA ALA A 179 0.46 -11.08 4.24
C ALA A 179 1.41 -12.23 3.82
N MET A 180 0.91 -13.45 3.54
CA MET A 180 1.73 -14.54 2.99
C MET A 180 2.17 -14.24 1.57
N ILE A 181 1.26 -13.76 0.72
CA ILE A 181 1.57 -13.29 -0.63
C ILE A 181 2.70 -12.24 -0.57
N ARG A 182 2.56 -11.25 0.32
CA ARG A 182 3.53 -10.16 0.49
C ARG A 182 4.89 -10.60 1.02
N LYS A 183 4.92 -11.53 1.97
CA LYS A 183 6.15 -11.96 2.63
C LYS A 183 6.74 -13.23 2.00
N PHE A 184 6.22 -13.69 0.86
CA PHE A 184 6.60 -14.99 0.29
C PHE A 184 8.10 -15.09 -0.02
N GLN A 185 8.74 -14.03 -0.55
CA GLN A 185 10.20 -14.02 -0.76
C GLN A 185 10.97 -14.24 0.56
N THR A 186 10.51 -13.65 1.66
CA THR A 186 11.10 -13.87 2.99
C THR A 186 10.84 -15.29 3.49
N MET A 187 9.63 -15.82 3.25
CA MET A 187 9.31 -17.21 3.57
C MET A 187 10.17 -18.19 2.77
N TYR A 188 10.45 -17.89 1.50
CA TYR A 188 11.37 -18.65 0.64
C TYR A 188 12.79 -18.63 1.21
N ASN A 189 13.32 -17.44 1.49
CA ASN A 189 14.67 -17.27 2.03
C ASN A 189 14.87 -17.97 3.41
N THR A 190 13.80 -18.09 4.21
CA THR A 190 13.82 -18.74 5.54
C THR A 190 13.27 -20.16 5.54
N ASN A 191 12.92 -20.72 4.38
CA ASN A 191 12.31 -22.04 4.22
C ASN A 191 10.97 -22.27 4.95
N VAL A 192 10.31 -21.22 5.48
CA VAL A 192 9.03 -21.37 6.18
C VAL A 192 7.90 -21.83 5.27
N TYR A 193 7.96 -21.51 3.97
CA TYR A 193 7.00 -21.97 2.96
C TYR A 193 6.91 -23.50 2.85
N LEU A 194 7.94 -24.23 3.29
CA LEU A 194 7.92 -25.70 3.37
C LEU A 194 6.91 -26.24 4.39
N LYS A 195 6.22 -25.41 5.17
CA LYS A 195 5.11 -25.83 6.06
C LYS A 195 3.73 -25.76 5.39
N LEU A 196 3.64 -25.21 4.18
CA LEU A 196 2.40 -25.06 3.43
C LEU A 196 1.91 -26.42 2.91
N LYS A 197 0.59 -26.63 2.91
CA LYS A 197 -0.06 -27.75 2.22
C LYS A 197 -0.05 -27.52 0.71
N GLU A 198 -0.22 -28.59 -0.08
CA GLU A 198 -0.22 -28.51 -1.56
C GLU A 198 -1.21 -27.44 -2.07
N ASN A 199 -2.46 -27.45 -1.61
CA ASN A 199 -3.47 -26.47 -2.03
C ASN A 199 -3.12 -25.03 -1.60
N GLU A 200 -2.47 -24.85 -0.45
CA GLU A 200 -2.06 -23.52 0.04
C GLU A 200 -0.91 -22.98 -0.83
N LEU A 201 0.07 -23.83 -1.16
CA LEU A 201 1.17 -23.46 -2.05
C LEU A 201 0.66 -23.19 -3.47
N ILE A 202 -0.18 -24.07 -4.03
CA ILE A 202 -0.79 -23.85 -5.36
C ILE A 202 -1.62 -22.56 -5.35
N GLY A 203 -2.38 -22.28 -4.29
CA GLY A 203 -3.13 -21.04 -4.16
C GLY A 203 -2.23 -19.81 -4.18
N LEU A 204 -1.15 -19.81 -3.39
CA LEU A 204 -0.17 -18.71 -3.35
C LEU A 204 0.55 -18.56 -4.68
N LEU A 205 0.97 -19.67 -5.28
CA LEU A 205 1.56 -19.65 -6.61
C LEU A 205 0.56 -19.05 -7.59
N THR A 206 -0.68 -19.52 -7.66
CA THR A 206 -1.71 -19.04 -8.59
C THR A 206 -1.98 -17.53 -8.47
N ASP A 207 -1.83 -16.95 -7.28
CA ASP A 207 -2.12 -15.54 -7.03
C ASP A 207 -1.24 -14.58 -7.84
N LYS A 208 -1.86 -13.71 -8.65
CA LYS A 208 -1.16 -12.77 -9.53
C LYS A 208 -0.23 -11.79 -8.80
N HIS A 209 -0.46 -11.52 -7.51
CA HIS A 209 0.31 -10.58 -6.69
C HIS A 209 1.46 -11.22 -5.90
N LEU A 210 1.72 -12.53 -6.06
CA LEU A 210 2.73 -13.23 -5.27
C LEU A 210 4.08 -12.52 -5.24
N ASN A 211 4.58 -12.26 -4.03
CA ASN A 211 5.93 -11.74 -3.83
C ASN A 211 7.01 -12.84 -3.97
N LEU A 212 7.16 -13.43 -5.15
CA LEU A 212 8.28 -14.27 -5.55
C LEU A 212 8.88 -13.86 -6.92
N ARG A 213 10.20 -13.81 -7.06
CA ARG A 213 10.83 -13.54 -8.37
C ARG A 213 10.57 -14.71 -9.34
N SER A 214 10.35 -14.42 -10.62
CA SER A 214 10.05 -15.45 -11.62
C SER A 214 11.13 -16.53 -11.73
N GLU A 215 12.40 -16.15 -11.53
CA GLU A 215 13.54 -17.08 -11.53
C GLU A 215 13.56 -18.05 -10.33
N ASP A 216 12.99 -17.65 -9.19
CA ASP A 216 13.00 -18.45 -7.95
C ASP A 216 11.85 -19.47 -7.92
N GLU A 217 10.78 -19.27 -8.70
CA GLU A 217 9.52 -20.02 -8.56
C GLU A 217 9.67 -21.52 -8.84
N LYS A 218 10.48 -21.88 -9.84
CA LYS A 218 10.78 -23.29 -10.10
C LYS A 218 11.50 -23.92 -8.91
N ALA A 219 12.45 -23.22 -8.30
CA ALA A 219 13.20 -23.72 -7.16
C ALA A 219 12.29 -23.94 -5.94
N VAL A 220 11.30 -23.06 -5.72
CA VAL A 220 10.28 -23.22 -4.67
C VAL A 220 9.53 -24.55 -4.83
N ILE A 221 9.01 -24.83 -6.04
CA ILE A 221 8.23 -26.05 -6.28
C ILE A 221 9.11 -27.29 -6.12
N VAL A 222 10.30 -27.31 -6.71
CA VAL A 222 11.23 -28.44 -6.63
C VAL A 222 11.62 -28.74 -5.19
N ASN A 223 11.93 -27.71 -4.40
CA ASN A 223 12.31 -27.88 -3.01
C ASN A 223 11.13 -28.29 -2.13
N TRP A 224 9.93 -27.77 -2.39
CA TRP A 224 8.72 -28.18 -1.66
C TRP A 224 8.37 -29.66 -1.89
N ILE A 225 8.45 -30.13 -3.15
CA ILE A 225 8.24 -31.52 -3.54
C ILE A 225 9.23 -32.46 -2.83
N LYS A 226 10.51 -32.07 -2.78
CA LYS A 226 11.54 -32.85 -2.07
C LYS A 226 11.21 -33.01 -0.57
N ASN A 227 10.51 -32.05 0.02
CA ASN A 227 10.24 -32.01 1.46
C ASN A 227 8.99 -32.78 1.92
N HIS A 228 7.99 -33.05 1.06
CA HIS A 228 6.69 -33.63 1.47
C HIS A 228 6.43 -35.09 1.01
N SER A 229 7.47 -35.80 0.56
CA SER A 229 7.46 -37.18 -0.02
C SER A 229 6.95 -37.33 -1.48
N PRO A 230 7.76 -37.85 -2.43
CA PRO A 230 7.52 -37.89 -3.90
C PRO A 230 6.22 -38.50 -4.45
N HIS A 231 5.44 -39.25 -3.67
CA HIS A 231 4.45 -40.18 -4.22
C HIS A 231 3.02 -39.63 -4.38
N GLN A 232 2.77 -38.33 -4.14
CA GLN A 232 1.42 -37.73 -4.19
C GLN A 232 1.38 -36.31 -4.79
N TYR A 233 2.05 -36.08 -5.93
CA TYR A 233 2.26 -34.72 -6.46
C TYR A 233 1.76 -34.44 -7.87
N ASP A 234 0.75 -35.19 -8.32
CA ASP A 234 0.21 -34.99 -9.67
C ASP A 234 -0.26 -33.55 -9.87
N ARG A 235 -0.88 -32.92 -8.85
CA ARG A 235 -1.42 -31.56 -8.99
C ARG A 235 -0.35 -30.49 -9.08
N ILE A 236 0.63 -30.47 -8.18
CA ILE A 236 1.70 -29.46 -8.26
C ILE A 236 2.62 -29.68 -9.46
N MET A 237 2.83 -30.93 -9.90
CA MET A 237 3.58 -31.23 -11.12
C MET A 237 2.81 -30.80 -12.38
N GLN A 238 1.50 -31.07 -12.45
CA GLN A 238 0.64 -30.56 -13.52
C GLN A 238 0.61 -29.02 -13.52
N PHE A 239 0.56 -28.40 -12.34
CA PHE A 239 0.66 -26.95 -12.21
C PHE A 239 1.99 -26.45 -12.79
N ALA A 240 3.12 -27.06 -12.44
CA ALA A 240 4.42 -26.67 -12.97
C ALA A 240 4.48 -26.84 -14.51
N GLN A 241 4.04 -27.97 -15.05
CA GLN A 241 4.03 -28.23 -16.49
C GLN A 241 3.22 -27.21 -17.29
N ARG A 242 2.11 -26.73 -16.74
CA ARG A 242 1.26 -25.72 -17.40
C ARG A 242 1.82 -24.30 -17.32
N ASN A 243 2.65 -24.01 -16.33
CA ASN A 243 3.01 -22.64 -15.98
C ASN A 243 4.49 -22.29 -16.17
N PHE A 244 5.34 -23.26 -16.54
CA PHE A 244 6.72 -23.02 -16.92
C PHE A 244 7.01 -23.45 -18.35
N SER A 245 7.59 -22.54 -19.13
CA SER A 245 8.13 -22.84 -20.46
C SER A 245 9.66 -22.83 -20.42
N ARG A 246 10.28 -23.75 -21.17
CA ARG A 246 11.74 -23.77 -21.33
C ARG A 246 12.14 -22.66 -22.29
N MET A 247 13.11 -21.83 -21.91
CA MET A 247 13.56 -20.76 -22.81
C MET A 247 14.20 -21.33 -24.09
N PRO A 248 13.95 -20.73 -25.26
CA PRO A 248 14.39 -21.25 -26.57
C PRO A 248 15.90 -21.14 -26.84
N GLN A 249 16.73 -20.75 -25.86
CA GLN A 249 18.18 -20.71 -26.04
C GLN A 249 18.82 -22.09 -25.86
N PRO A 250 19.72 -22.53 -26.76
CA PRO A 250 20.25 -23.91 -26.80
C PRO A 250 20.96 -24.37 -25.51
N ASP A 251 21.45 -23.44 -24.70
CA ASP A 251 22.27 -23.72 -23.51
C ASP A 251 21.59 -23.29 -22.19
N SER A 252 20.31 -22.91 -22.25
CA SER A 252 19.57 -22.41 -21.09
C SER A 252 18.95 -23.55 -20.28
N THR A 253 19.41 -23.75 -19.04
CA THR A 253 18.69 -24.50 -17.99
C THR A 253 17.56 -23.68 -17.35
N ARG A 254 17.36 -22.43 -17.78
CA ARG A 254 16.40 -21.49 -17.22
C ARG A 254 15.00 -21.71 -17.81
N TYR A 255 14.01 -21.65 -16.92
CA TYR A 255 12.59 -21.73 -17.22
C TYR A 255 11.98 -20.36 -16.95
N GLU A 256 11.00 -19.97 -17.77
CA GLU A 256 10.25 -18.73 -17.59
C GLU A 256 8.84 -19.04 -17.07
N VAL A 257 8.35 -18.21 -16.17
CA VAL A 257 6.96 -18.26 -15.69
C VAL A 257 6.09 -17.69 -16.80
N VAL A 258 5.19 -18.49 -17.36
CA VAL A 258 4.32 -18.11 -18.51
C VAL A 258 3.19 -17.17 -18.08
N ARG A 259 3.01 -16.98 -16.78
CA ARG A 259 1.89 -16.27 -16.18
C ARG A 259 2.18 -14.79 -16.00
N ASN A 260 1.18 -13.95 -16.22
CA ASN A 260 1.26 -12.52 -15.90
C ASN A 260 1.27 -12.31 -14.38
N ARG A 261 2.43 -11.95 -13.84
CA ARG A 261 2.59 -11.49 -12.46
C ARG A 261 2.36 -9.99 -12.39
N GLN A 262 1.43 -9.57 -11.55
CA GLN A 262 1.22 -8.16 -11.26
C GLN A 262 2.08 -7.73 -10.08
N PRO A 263 2.77 -6.58 -10.19
CA PRO A 263 3.59 -6.11 -9.09
C PRO A 263 2.70 -5.54 -7.98
N MET A 264 3.11 -5.75 -6.73
CA MET A 264 2.44 -5.10 -5.59
C MET A 264 2.84 -3.64 -5.43
N THR A 265 3.88 -3.19 -6.15
CA THR A 265 4.32 -1.80 -6.21
C THR A 265 4.58 -1.43 -7.65
N ALA A 266 3.93 -0.38 -8.15
CA ALA A 266 4.31 0.28 -9.39
C ALA A 266 5.07 1.57 -9.09
N VAL A 267 6.05 1.90 -9.92
CA VAL A 267 6.48 3.30 -10.04
C VAL A 267 5.81 3.91 -11.25
N VAL A 268 5.16 5.04 -11.05
CA VAL A 268 4.54 5.80 -12.13
C VAL A 268 5.39 7.04 -12.37
N SER A 269 5.83 7.21 -13.61
CA SER A 269 6.49 8.43 -14.06
C SER A 269 5.45 9.38 -14.66
N PHE A 270 5.44 10.61 -14.16
CA PHE A 270 4.51 11.65 -14.59
C PHE A 270 5.24 12.89 -15.06
N GLY A 271 4.65 13.51 -16.10
CA GLY A 271 5.09 14.79 -16.64
C GLY A 271 6.52 14.75 -17.15
N GLY A 272 7.13 15.93 -17.11
CA GLY A 272 8.51 16.14 -17.54
C GLY A 272 8.62 16.84 -18.89
N TRP A 273 9.85 17.06 -19.31
CA TRP A 273 10.24 17.78 -20.51
C TRP A 273 11.09 16.88 -21.39
N ALA A 274 10.57 16.58 -22.57
CA ALA A 274 11.21 15.83 -23.64
C ALA A 274 11.67 16.79 -24.76
N SER A 275 12.33 16.25 -25.79
CA SER A 275 12.87 17.04 -26.91
C SER A 275 11.81 17.85 -27.66
N ARG A 276 10.53 17.41 -27.66
CA ARG A 276 9.39 18.07 -28.32
C ARG A 276 8.57 18.97 -27.40
N GLY A 277 9.04 19.22 -26.17
CA GLY A 277 8.33 19.99 -25.15
C GLY A 277 7.86 19.11 -24.00
N VAL A 278 6.71 19.44 -23.41
CA VAL A 278 6.19 18.69 -22.27
C VAL A 278 5.88 17.24 -22.65
N ALA A 279 6.42 16.30 -21.88
CA ALA A 279 6.25 14.87 -22.08
C ALA A 279 4.77 14.48 -21.93
N GLN A 280 4.31 13.59 -22.81
CA GLN A 280 2.93 13.13 -22.85
C GLN A 280 2.77 11.72 -22.29
N LYS A 281 3.86 10.94 -22.25
CA LYS A 281 3.82 9.54 -21.85
C LYS A 281 3.92 9.41 -20.33
N ILE A 282 2.89 8.80 -19.76
CA ILE A 282 2.94 8.22 -18.43
C ILE A 282 3.50 6.80 -18.59
N GLU A 283 4.54 6.49 -17.83
CA GLU A 283 5.19 5.18 -17.91
C GLU A 283 5.24 4.53 -16.54
N LEU A 284 4.99 3.23 -16.52
CA LEU A 284 4.92 2.39 -15.35
C LEU A 284 6.16 1.50 -15.32
N PHE A 285 6.88 1.52 -14.22
CA PHE A 285 7.95 0.57 -13.98
C PHE A 285 7.44 -0.57 -13.11
N ASN A 286 7.48 -1.78 -13.65
CA ASN A 286 7.20 -3.01 -12.93
C ASN A 286 8.49 -3.46 -12.22
N THR A 287 8.50 -3.33 -10.89
CA THR A 287 9.66 -3.64 -10.04
C THR A 287 10.03 -5.12 -9.98
N ARG A 288 9.17 -6.01 -10.50
CA ARG A 288 9.34 -7.46 -10.38
C ARG A 288 10.05 -8.06 -11.57
N CYS A 289 9.81 -7.49 -12.75
CA CYS A 289 10.48 -7.89 -13.98
C CYS A 289 11.50 -6.85 -14.47
N ASP A 290 11.68 -5.76 -13.73
CA ASP A 290 12.54 -4.63 -14.07
C ASP A 290 12.23 -4.08 -15.48
N ARG A 291 10.95 -3.85 -15.81
CA ARG A 291 10.53 -3.36 -17.13
C ARG A 291 9.65 -2.11 -17.04
N TRP A 292 9.87 -1.20 -17.99
CA TRP A 292 8.96 -0.10 -18.26
C TRP A 292 7.84 -0.51 -19.20
N GLN A 293 6.65 0.02 -18.96
CA GLN A 293 5.47 -0.13 -19.80
C GLN A 293 4.83 1.25 -19.98
N THR A 294 4.45 1.60 -21.21
CA THR A 294 3.69 2.82 -21.45
C THR A 294 2.24 2.59 -21.05
N CYS A 295 1.69 3.51 -20.26
CA CYS A 295 0.28 3.49 -19.88
C CYS A 295 -0.52 4.19 -21.00
N THR A 296 -1.44 3.47 -21.64
CA THR A 296 -2.29 3.99 -22.74
C THR A 296 -3.68 4.41 -22.28
N PHE A 297 -3.95 4.41 -20.97
CA PHE A 297 -5.27 4.79 -20.45
C PHE A 297 -5.63 6.21 -20.86
N ASP A 298 -6.83 6.32 -21.45
CA ASP A 298 -7.40 7.54 -22.00
C ASP A 298 -7.89 8.43 -20.86
N TYR A 299 -6.95 9.10 -20.20
CA TYR A 299 -7.30 10.19 -19.32
C TYR A 299 -7.49 11.45 -20.17
N ASP A 300 -8.74 11.84 -20.38
CA ASP A 300 -9.09 13.19 -20.82
C ASP A 300 -8.74 14.16 -19.67
N VAL A 301 -7.46 14.55 -19.55
CA VAL A 301 -6.99 15.30 -18.38
C VAL A 301 -7.06 16.82 -18.59
N PRO A 302 -7.62 17.58 -17.63
CA PRO A 302 -7.44 19.02 -17.56
C PRO A 302 -5.97 19.36 -17.22
N ASN A 303 -5.22 19.93 -18.17
CA ASN A 303 -3.98 20.69 -17.93
C ASN A 303 -2.89 20.04 -17.02
N ILE A 304 -2.80 18.70 -16.88
CA ILE A 304 -1.70 18.07 -16.10
C ILE A 304 -0.39 17.97 -16.88
N ARG A 305 -0.40 18.26 -18.18
CA ARG A 305 0.81 18.23 -19.02
C ARG A 305 1.73 19.35 -18.56
N ARG A 306 2.58 19.03 -17.59
CA ARG A 306 3.50 19.94 -16.93
C ARG A 306 4.85 19.26 -16.72
N ALA A 307 5.89 20.08 -16.76
CA ALA A 307 7.20 19.77 -16.24
C ALA A 307 7.44 20.56 -14.96
N TYR A 308 8.40 20.13 -14.14
CA TYR A 308 8.81 20.83 -12.92
C TYR A 308 7.69 21.05 -11.91
N ASN A 309 6.71 20.15 -11.92
CA ASN A 309 5.58 20.11 -11.00
C ASN A 309 5.87 19.18 -9.82
N GLY A 310 5.15 19.39 -8.72
CA GLY A 310 5.11 18.44 -7.62
C GLY A 310 4.02 17.41 -7.86
N ILE A 311 4.30 16.16 -7.47
CA ILE A 311 3.33 15.07 -7.46
C ILE A 311 3.57 14.23 -6.22
N GLU A 312 2.51 13.99 -5.46
CA GLU A 312 2.52 13.10 -4.31
C GLU A 312 1.24 12.26 -4.27
N ILE A 313 1.37 11.00 -3.84
CA ILE A 313 0.22 10.13 -3.54
C ILE A 313 -0.04 10.18 -2.04
N VAL A 314 -1.19 10.71 -1.64
CA VAL A 314 -1.65 10.76 -0.25
C VAL A 314 -2.96 10.00 -0.13
N ASP A 315 -2.96 8.98 0.74
CA ASP A 315 -4.04 8.00 0.82
C ASP A 315 -4.39 7.50 -0.60
N ASP A 316 -5.64 7.62 -1.05
CA ASP A 316 -6.08 7.20 -2.40
C ASP A 316 -6.16 8.37 -3.40
N LYS A 317 -5.31 9.39 -3.21
CA LYS A 317 -5.33 10.63 -4.01
C LYS A 317 -3.94 10.92 -4.57
N LEU A 318 -3.85 10.99 -5.90
CA LEU A 318 -2.68 11.50 -6.60
C LEU A 318 -2.84 13.01 -6.79
N VAL A 319 -2.04 13.78 -6.07
CA VAL A 319 -2.10 15.25 -6.06
C VAL A 319 -1.00 15.79 -6.95
N VAL A 320 -1.36 16.52 -8.00
CA VAL A 320 -0.47 17.22 -8.93
C VAL A 320 -0.57 18.71 -8.69
N PHE A 321 0.54 19.39 -8.43
CA PHE A 321 0.55 20.82 -8.11
C PHE A 321 1.70 21.57 -8.78
N GLY A 322 1.43 22.83 -9.13
CA GLY A 322 2.42 23.69 -9.75
C GLY A 322 2.84 23.22 -11.15
N GLY A 323 4.06 23.55 -11.53
CA GLY A 323 4.68 23.20 -12.81
C GLY A 323 4.66 24.30 -13.87
N PHE A 324 5.14 23.92 -15.04
CA PHE A 324 5.27 24.76 -16.23
C PHE A 324 4.97 23.95 -17.48
N ASN A 325 4.27 24.54 -18.46
CA ASN A 325 3.94 23.87 -19.72
C ASN A 325 4.65 24.45 -20.96
N GLY A 326 5.63 25.33 -20.77
CA GLY A 326 6.28 26.08 -21.86
C GLY A 326 5.74 27.49 -22.05
N PHE A 327 4.57 27.80 -21.51
CA PHE A 327 3.94 29.11 -21.62
C PHE A 327 3.56 29.70 -20.25
N GLN A 328 2.91 28.90 -19.40
CA GLN A 328 2.33 29.35 -18.14
C GLN A 328 2.97 28.65 -16.93
N HIS A 329 3.22 29.45 -15.90
CA HIS A 329 3.55 28.99 -14.55
C HIS A 329 2.26 28.70 -13.78
N PHE A 330 2.14 27.51 -13.21
CA PHE A 330 0.91 27.07 -12.56
C PHE A 330 0.95 27.26 -11.04
N GLN A 331 -0.18 27.67 -10.48
CA GLN A 331 -0.52 27.53 -9.05
C GLN A 331 -1.60 26.46 -8.84
N THR A 332 -2.11 25.86 -9.92
CA THR A 332 -3.29 25.00 -9.86
C THR A 332 -2.94 23.62 -9.36
N THR A 333 -3.89 23.06 -8.59
CA THR A 333 -3.85 21.69 -8.09
C THR A 333 -4.86 20.85 -8.84
N VAL A 334 -4.45 19.67 -9.27
CA VAL A 334 -5.34 18.68 -9.86
C VAL A 334 -5.17 17.39 -9.08
N VAL A 335 -6.29 16.80 -8.66
CA VAL A 335 -6.31 15.59 -7.85
C VAL A 335 -6.96 14.49 -8.66
N PHE A 336 -6.26 13.36 -8.79
CA PHE A 336 -6.85 12.13 -9.29
C PHE A 336 -7.21 11.22 -8.13
N ASP A 337 -8.43 10.75 -8.13
CA ASP A 337 -8.94 9.80 -7.17
C ASP A 337 -8.69 8.37 -7.68
N LEU A 338 -7.82 7.62 -6.98
CA LEU A 338 -7.44 6.27 -7.36
C LEU A 338 -8.59 5.26 -7.19
N GLU A 339 -9.59 5.59 -6.37
CA GLU A 339 -10.76 4.73 -6.12
C GLU A 339 -11.85 4.97 -7.16
N THR A 340 -12.25 6.23 -7.35
CA THR A 340 -13.30 6.58 -8.31
C THR A 340 -12.79 6.74 -9.74
N LYS A 341 -11.47 6.71 -9.93
CA LYS A 341 -10.77 6.84 -11.22
C LYS A 341 -11.09 8.15 -11.94
N GLY A 342 -11.30 9.23 -11.18
CA GLY A 342 -11.74 10.53 -11.67
C GLY A 342 -10.77 11.66 -11.34
N TRP A 343 -10.65 12.61 -12.26
CA TRP A 343 -9.92 13.87 -12.03
C TRP A 343 -10.84 14.93 -11.47
N LYS A 344 -10.32 15.73 -10.54
CA LYS A 344 -10.95 16.97 -10.06
C LYS A 344 -9.92 18.08 -9.91
N ASN A 345 -10.36 19.31 -10.14
CA ASN A 345 -9.59 20.48 -9.73
C ASN A 345 -9.66 20.59 -8.20
N GLY A 346 -8.51 20.77 -7.55
CA GLY A 346 -8.44 21.14 -6.14
C GLY A 346 -8.21 22.63 -5.97
N ALA A 347 -8.13 23.08 -4.72
CA ALA A 347 -7.75 24.45 -4.40
C ALA A 347 -6.39 24.82 -5.00
N ASN A 348 -6.28 26.06 -5.45
CA ASN A 348 -5.02 26.59 -5.94
C ASN A 348 -4.07 26.87 -4.78
N MET A 349 -2.79 26.66 -5.03
CA MET A 349 -1.72 27.24 -4.21
C MET A 349 -1.83 28.77 -4.21
N HIS A 350 -1.32 29.38 -3.15
CA HIS A 350 -1.25 30.84 -3.01
C HIS A 350 -0.26 31.43 -4.03
N ASP A 351 0.86 30.75 -4.23
CA ASP A 351 1.89 31.11 -5.20
C ASP A 351 1.84 30.22 -6.45
N LYS A 352 2.21 30.78 -7.60
CA LYS A 352 2.62 29.98 -8.75
C LYS A 352 3.97 29.35 -8.46
N ARG A 353 4.13 28.04 -8.71
CA ARG A 353 5.39 27.35 -8.45
C ARG A 353 5.76 26.41 -9.60
N CYS A 354 6.78 26.75 -10.37
CA CYS A 354 7.55 25.80 -11.17
C CYS A 354 8.90 25.55 -10.51
N TYR A 355 9.61 24.50 -10.92
CA TYR A 355 10.78 23.98 -10.19
C TYR A 355 10.47 23.72 -8.72
N VAL A 356 9.21 23.36 -8.46
CA VAL A 356 8.72 23.05 -7.13
C VAL A 356 9.01 21.60 -6.85
N THR A 357 9.48 21.33 -5.64
CA THR A 357 9.50 19.98 -5.11
C THR A 357 8.64 19.97 -3.86
N GLY A 358 7.95 18.86 -3.67
CA GLY A 358 7.17 18.65 -2.48
C GLY A 358 7.35 17.24 -1.96
N THR A 359 6.75 17.01 -0.82
CA THR A 359 6.80 15.72 -0.14
C THR A 359 5.53 15.54 0.67
N LYS A 360 5.25 14.32 1.12
CA LYS A 360 4.12 14.04 2.02
C LYS A 360 4.60 13.79 3.43
N VAL A 361 3.90 14.34 4.41
CA VAL A 361 4.16 14.11 5.83
C VAL A 361 2.91 13.54 6.48
N LYS A 362 3.10 12.59 7.39
CA LYS A 362 2.03 12.08 8.25
C LYS A 362 2.03 12.87 9.56
N ASP A 363 0.90 13.49 9.88
CA ASP A 363 0.78 14.24 11.15
C ASP A 363 0.57 13.31 12.35
N SER A 364 0.52 13.89 13.56
CA SER A 364 0.32 13.15 14.82
C SER A 364 -1.02 12.41 14.90
N HIS A 365 -2.00 12.79 14.09
CA HIS A 365 -3.33 12.15 14.00
C HIS A 365 -3.38 11.12 12.87
N GLY A 366 -2.27 10.90 12.17
CA GLY A 366 -2.13 9.96 11.08
C GLY A 366 -2.62 10.46 9.72
N ARG A 367 -2.94 11.75 9.58
CA ARG A 367 -3.35 12.35 8.31
C ARG A 367 -2.14 12.59 7.41
N GLN A 368 -2.24 12.21 6.14
CA GLN A 368 -1.23 12.54 5.13
C GLN A 368 -1.49 13.94 4.55
N LEU A 369 -0.49 14.81 4.62
CA LEU A 369 -0.49 16.19 4.10
C LEU A 369 0.60 16.34 3.05
N VAL A 370 0.34 17.11 2.00
CA VAL A 370 1.33 17.41 0.94
C VAL A 370 1.96 18.77 1.20
N TYR A 371 3.28 18.85 1.18
CA TYR A 371 4.03 20.10 1.35
C TYR A 371 4.64 20.52 0.03
N ALA A 372 4.46 21.78 -0.36
CA ALA A 372 5.11 22.41 -1.50
C ALA A 372 6.08 23.49 -1.00
N CYS A 373 7.36 23.35 -1.31
CA CYS A 373 8.38 24.27 -0.79
C CYS A 373 9.13 24.97 -1.93
N GLY A 374 9.22 26.30 -1.85
CA GLY A 374 9.99 27.10 -2.80
C GLY A 374 9.46 27.07 -4.23
N GLY A 375 10.38 26.99 -5.20
CA GLY A 375 10.08 27.08 -6.63
C GLY A 375 10.23 28.50 -7.18
N MET A 376 9.65 28.73 -8.35
CA MET A 376 9.66 29.99 -9.09
C MET A 376 8.26 30.34 -9.60
N ASN A 377 7.83 31.59 -9.41
CA ASN A 377 6.50 32.07 -9.80
C ASN A 377 6.45 32.75 -11.19
N GLY A 378 7.51 32.59 -11.98
CA GLY A 378 7.72 33.29 -13.25
C GLY A 378 8.49 34.61 -13.13
N PHE A 379 8.61 35.17 -11.92
CA PHE A 379 9.34 36.41 -11.66
C PHE A 379 10.50 36.23 -10.68
N SER A 380 10.25 35.54 -9.57
CA SER A 380 11.18 35.41 -8.45
C SER A 380 11.27 33.97 -7.95
N ARG A 381 12.39 33.67 -7.28
CA ARG A 381 12.56 32.42 -6.53
C ARG A 381 11.91 32.56 -5.16
N LEU A 382 11.19 31.54 -4.72
CA LEU A 382 10.35 31.59 -3.54
C LEU A 382 11.08 31.01 -2.32
N LYS A 383 10.88 31.66 -1.17
CA LYS A 383 11.14 31.10 0.16
C LYS A 383 9.86 30.61 0.86
N THR A 384 8.71 30.92 0.29
CA THR A 384 7.40 30.51 0.80
C THR A 384 7.25 29.00 0.68
N ALA A 385 6.49 28.44 1.61
CA ALA A 385 6.08 27.05 1.58
C ALA A 385 4.61 26.97 2.04
N GLU A 386 3.92 25.96 1.56
CA GLU A 386 2.51 25.74 1.85
C GLU A 386 2.23 24.25 1.93
N LEU A 387 1.23 23.88 2.73
CA LEU A 387 0.74 22.51 2.83
C LEU A 387 -0.68 22.40 2.31
N TYR A 388 -1.02 21.26 1.72
CA TYR A 388 -2.32 20.92 1.21
C TYR A 388 -2.92 19.78 2.03
N ASP A 389 -4.13 20.03 2.53
CA ASP A 389 -5.00 18.98 3.05
C ASP A 389 -6.10 18.70 2.01
N TYR A 390 -6.04 17.50 1.40
CA TYR A 390 -6.99 17.10 0.37
C TYR A 390 -8.41 16.90 0.92
N ARG A 391 -8.56 16.72 2.25
CA ARG A 391 -9.85 16.48 2.91
C ARG A 391 -10.66 17.77 3.04
N THR A 392 -9.98 18.88 3.32
CA THR A 392 -10.57 20.22 3.38
C THR A 392 -10.43 20.96 2.05
N ASP A 393 -9.70 20.38 1.09
CA ASP A 393 -9.36 20.96 -0.21
C ASP A 393 -8.82 22.38 -0.05
N SER A 394 -7.75 22.54 0.73
CA SER A 394 -7.20 23.86 1.05
C SER A 394 -5.68 23.85 1.18
N TRP A 395 -5.05 24.87 0.59
CA TRP A 395 -3.64 25.20 0.83
C TRP A 395 -3.51 26.18 1.99
N THR A 396 -2.63 25.87 2.93
CA THR A 396 -2.30 26.71 4.09
C THR A 396 -0.85 27.11 4.01
N GLU A 397 -0.57 28.41 4.06
CA GLU A 397 0.81 28.90 4.17
C GLU A 397 1.44 28.46 5.49
N ILE A 398 2.68 28.01 5.43
CA ILE A 398 3.49 27.70 6.61
C ILE A 398 4.64 28.71 6.72
N ALA A 399 5.45 28.59 7.77
CA ALA A 399 6.61 29.44 7.93
C ALA A 399 7.49 29.43 6.66
N ASN A 400 8.05 30.60 6.36
CA ASN A 400 8.98 30.76 5.26
C ASN A 400 10.31 30.07 5.57
N MET A 401 10.92 29.46 4.56
CA MET A 401 12.32 29.08 4.60
C MET A 401 13.21 30.32 4.80
N GLN A 402 14.39 30.12 5.35
CA GLN A 402 15.40 31.15 5.54
C GLN A 402 15.99 31.60 4.20
N GLN A 403 16.06 30.70 3.21
CA GLN A 403 16.56 30.98 1.87
C GLN A 403 15.54 30.65 0.79
N ALA A 404 15.51 31.47 -0.27
CA ALA A 404 14.75 31.16 -1.47
C ALA A 404 15.42 30.03 -2.25
N ARG A 405 14.62 29.06 -2.71
CA ARG A 405 15.12 27.85 -3.37
C ARG A 405 14.16 27.44 -4.48
N SER A 406 14.60 27.46 -5.73
CA SER A 406 14.00 26.64 -6.80
C SER A 406 14.86 25.44 -7.09
N ASP A 407 14.27 24.37 -7.60
CA ASP A 407 15.01 23.23 -8.14
C ASP A 407 15.94 22.60 -7.08
N GLY A 408 15.57 22.74 -5.81
CA GLY A 408 16.14 21.98 -4.71
C GLY A 408 15.38 20.67 -4.52
N ALA A 409 15.89 19.80 -3.66
CA ALA A 409 15.19 18.59 -3.28
C ALA A 409 14.39 18.81 -1.99
N VAL A 410 13.22 18.19 -1.87
CA VAL A 410 12.41 18.18 -0.66
C VAL A 410 12.07 16.74 -0.30
N VAL A 411 12.22 16.38 0.97
CA VAL A 411 11.98 15.01 1.44
C VAL A 411 11.51 15.00 2.89
N THR A 412 10.63 14.06 3.22
CA THR A 412 10.22 13.78 4.60
C THR A 412 11.21 12.86 5.29
N VAL A 413 11.71 13.28 6.45
CA VAL A 413 12.53 12.45 7.34
C VAL A 413 12.18 12.78 8.79
N ASP A 414 11.95 11.75 9.61
CA ASP A 414 11.55 11.89 11.02
C ASP A 414 10.29 12.75 11.20
N ASN A 415 9.28 12.54 10.33
CA ASN A 415 8.05 13.36 10.23
C ASN A 415 8.28 14.88 10.03
N LYS A 416 9.48 15.28 9.60
CA LYS A 416 9.84 16.67 9.29
C LYS A 416 10.11 16.82 7.80
N VAL A 417 10.01 18.06 7.30
CA VAL A 417 10.29 18.35 5.88
C VAL A 417 11.70 18.92 5.75
N MET A 418 12.57 18.26 5.01
CA MET A 418 13.92 18.75 4.70
C MET A 418 13.96 19.32 3.29
N ALA A 419 14.39 20.57 3.14
CA ALA A 419 14.64 21.23 1.86
C ALA A 419 16.14 21.41 1.64
N ILE A 420 16.70 20.87 0.56
CA ILE A 420 18.15 20.73 0.37
C ILE A 420 18.57 21.27 -1.00
N GLY A 421 19.66 22.05 -1.01
CA GLY A 421 20.22 22.62 -2.22
C GLY A 421 19.29 23.64 -2.87
N GLY A 422 19.26 23.63 -4.20
CA GLY A 422 18.49 24.53 -5.05
C GLY A 422 19.26 25.79 -5.45
N PHE A 423 18.52 26.72 -6.05
CA PHE A 423 19.03 27.97 -6.61
C PHE A 423 18.16 29.16 -6.17
N ASP A 424 18.79 30.22 -5.66
CA ASP A 424 18.09 31.45 -5.21
C ASP A 424 17.92 32.52 -6.31
N GLY A 425 18.39 32.26 -7.53
CA GLY A 425 18.46 33.25 -8.61
C GLY A 425 19.87 33.81 -8.84
N ARG A 426 20.81 33.57 -7.91
CA ARG A 426 22.21 34.01 -7.98
C ARG A 426 23.19 32.87 -7.70
N ASN A 427 22.93 32.08 -6.67
CA ASN A 427 23.83 31.04 -6.16
C ASN A 427 23.15 29.68 -6.12
N VAL A 428 23.92 28.65 -6.48
CA VAL A 428 23.56 27.25 -6.20
C VAL A 428 23.94 26.93 -4.76
N HIS A 429 23.04 26.31 -4.01
CA HIS A 429 23.20 26.03 -2.59
C HIS A 429 23.84 24.68 -2.31
N PHE A 430 24.64 24.61 -1.25
CA PHE A 430 25.14 23.36 -0.65
C PHE A 430 24.47 23.04 0.69
N GLY A 431 23.70 23.99 1.25
CA GLY A 431 23.03 23.84 2.53
C GLY A 431 21.59 23.38 2.39
N GLY A 432 21.02 22.92 3.49
CA GLY A 432 19.62 22.59 3.61
C GLY A 432 19.01 23.14 4.89
N GLU A 433 17.70 23.04 4.97
CA GLU A 433 16.88 23.45 6.11
C GLU A 433 15.86 22.37 6.43
N VAL A 434 15.49 22.24 7.69
CA VAL A 434 14.45 21.33 8.17
C VAL A 434 13.31 22.12 8.80
N TYR A 435 12.10 21.82 8.38
CA TYR A 435 10.85 22.33 8.92
C TYR A 435 10.32 21.38 9.97
N ASP A 436 10.03 21.92 11.14
CA ASP A 436 9.33 21.22 12.20
C ASP A 436 7.85 21.62 12.21
N PRO A 437 6.92 20.71 11.84
CA PRO A 437 5.49 21.01 11.82
C PRO A 437 4.89 21.33 13.19
N ILE A 438 5.52 20.91 14.30
CA ILE A 438 5.00 21.13 15.65
C ILE A 438 5.15 22.60 16.05
N VAL A 439 6.30 23.20 15.72
CA VAL A 439 6.60 24.61 16.05
C VAL A 439 6.43 25.56 14.87
N ASN A 440 6.08 25.05 13.69
CA ASN A 440 5.95 25.81 12.45
C ASN A 440 7.19 26.67 12.19
N GLN A 441 8.37 26.05 12.13
CA GLN A 441 9.64 26.77 11.96
C GLN A 441 10.62 26.01 11.08
N TRP A 442 11.33 26.75 10.22
CA TRP A 442 12.50 26.26 9.49
C TRP A 442 13.80 26.58 10.22
N THR A 443 14.67 25.58 10.30
CA THR A 443 16.01 25.68 10.90
C THR A 443 17.06 25.15 9.92
N PHE A 444 18.24 25.76 9.87
CA PHE A 444 19.33 25.23 9.05
C PHE A 444 19.80 23.88 9.57
N LEU A 445 20.21 22.99 8.65
CA LEU A 445 20.91 21.77 9.03
C LEU A 445 22.25 22.10 9.71
N SER A 446 22.70 21.20 10.59
CA SER A 446 23.94 21.40 11.36
C SER A 446 25.19 21.40 10.50
N SER A 447 25.14 20.79 9.32
CA SER A 447 26.25 20.77 8.37
C SER A 447 25.75 20.85 6.92
N ASN A 448 26.69 21.19 6.03
CA ASN A 448 26.45 21.41 4.61
C ASN A 448 26.99 20.24 3.78
N MET A 449 26.39 20.03 2.61
CA MET A 449 26.95 19.14 1.59
C MET A 449 28.33 19.64 1.15
N LYS A 450 29.19 18.73 0.70
CA LYS A 450 30.50 19.09 0.14
C LYS A 450 30.36 19.81 -1.19
N THR A 451 29.33 19.48 -1.96
CA THR A 451 29.09 20.03 -3.30
C THR A 451 27.76 20.77 -3.36
N ARG A 452 27.74 21.91 -4.06
CA ARG A 452 26.51 22.66 -4.37
C ARG A 452 25.63 21.87 -5.35
N ARG A 453 24.32 21.88 -5.18
CA ARG A 453 23.39 21.10 -6.01
C ARG A 453 22.10 21.88 -6.29
N THR A 454 21.74 22.00 -7.57
CA THR A 454 20.39 22.35 -8.07
C THR A 454 19.95 21.29 -9.08
N GLY A 455 18.66 21.05 -9.23
CA GLY A 455 18.11 19.94 -10.00
C GLY A 455 18.52 18.57 -9.44
N CYS A 456 18.82 18.49 -8.14
CA CYS A 456 19.11 17.24 -7.45
C CYS A 456 17.83 16.59 -6.92
N THR A 457 17.93 15.33 -6.53
CA THR A 457 16.83 14.60 -5.90
C THR A 457 17.23 14.09 -4.53
N ALA A 458 16.28 14.11 -3.58
CA ALA A 458 16.44 13.58 -2.24
C ALA A 458 15.48 12.41 -2.00
N VAL A 459 15.93 11.41 -1.25
CA VAL A 459 15.13 10.26 -0.83
C VAL A 459 15.39 9.96 0.65
N SER A 460 14.34 9.55 1.36
CA SER A 460 14.44 9.13 2.76
C SER A 460 14.74 7.64 2.83
N ILE A 461 15.69 7.26 3.66
CA ILE A 461 16.07 5.88 3.94
C ILE A 461 15.77 5.62 5.42
N MET A 462 14.87 4.65 5.67
CA MET A 462 14.46 4.24 7.02
C MET A 462 13.97 5.39 7.90
N ASP A 463 13.47 6.48 7.30
CA ASP A 463 13.00 7.69 7.99
C ASP A 463 14.03 8.35 8.92
N GLN A 464 15.33 8.08 8.70
CA GLN A 464 16.42 8.55 9.56
C GLN A 464 17.64 9.07 8.79
N VAL A 465 17.68 8.83 7.48
CA VAL A 465 18.80 9.23 6.62
C VAL A 465 18.23 9.87 5.35
N CYS A 466 18.77 11.02 4.97
CA CYS A 466 18.46 11.67 3.71
C CYS A 466 19.58 11.40 2.69
N LEU A 467 19.28 10.75 1.57
CA LEU A 467 20.20 10.61 0.45
C LEU A 467 19.91 11.68 -0.61
N VAL A 468 20.90 12.46 -0.99
CA VAL A 468 20.84 13.46 -2.07
C VAL A 468 21.76 13.05 -3.21
N ILE A 469 21.25 13.03 -4.44
CA ILE A 469 21.97 12.50 -5.59
C ILE A 469 21.89 13.47 -6.77
N GLY A 470 22.99 13.53 -7.53
CA GLY A 470 23.07 14.23 -8.80
C GLY A 470 22.87 15.75 -8.70
N GLY A 471 22.30 16.33 -9.75
CA GLY A 471 22.08 17.76 -9.91
C GLY A 471 23.20 18.47 -10.66
N PHE A 472 23.23 19.79 -10.55
CA PHE A 472 24.15 20.70 -11.19
C PHE A 472 24.79 21.60 -10.13
N ASN A 473 26.12 21.75 -10.17
CA ASN A 473 26.85 22.53 -9.16
C ASN A 473 27.15 23.99 -9.57
N GLY A 474 26.63 24.44 -10.72
CA GLY A 474 26.97 25.73 -11.33
C GLY A 474 28.00 25.61 -12.46
N THR A 475 28.70 24.48 -12.58
CA THR A 475 29.72 24.25 -13.62
C THR A 475 29.47 22.97 -14.41
N LYS A 476 29.17 21.86 -13.72
CA LYS A 476 28.92 20.55 -14.35
C LYS A 476 27.76 19.82 -13.69
N ARG A 477 27.17 18.88 -14.43
CA ARG A 477 26.17 17.95 -13.90
C ARG A 477 26.90 16.87 -13.09
N LEU A 478 26.20 16.31 -12.12
CA LEU A 478 26.76 15.44 -11.11
C LEU A 478 26.17 14.04 -11.24
N ASP A 479 27.04 13.05 -11.05
CA ASP A 479 26.77 11.63 -10.81
C ASP A 479 26.90 11.27 -9.31
N THR A 480 27.60 12.11 -8.55
CA THR A 480 27.84 11.93 -7.12
C THR A 480 26.58 12.06 -6.27
N GLY A 481 26.56 11.39 -5.12
CA GLY A 481 25.57 11.58 -4.07
C GLY A 481 26.19 11.65 -2.68
N GLU A 482 25.41 12.12 -1.72
CA GLU A 482 25.77 12.27 -0.31
C GLU A 482 24.58 11.87 0.57
N ILE A 483 24.84 11.22 1.71
CA ILE A 483 23.82 10.95 2.74
C ILE A 483 24.01 11.87 3.93
N TYR A 484 22.91 12.39 4.47
CA TYR A 484 22.87 13.08 5.74
C TYR A 484 22.31 12.14 6.81
N ASP A 485 23.11 11.80 7.80
CA ASP A 485 22.67 11.03 8.96
C ASP A 485 22.15 12.00 10.03
N LEU A 486 20.85 11.96 10.32
CA LEU A 486 20.23 12.89 11.27
C LEU A 486 20.75 12.69 12.70
N ARG A 487 21.29 11.52 13.03
CA ARG A 487 21.83 11.19 14.37
C ARG A 487 23.18 11.84 14.60
N GLU A 488 23.98 11.95 13.54
CA GLU A 488 25.30 12.57 13.59
C GLU A 488 25.26 14.06 13.22
N GLY A 489 24.28 14.45 12.40
CA GLY A 489 24.20 15.78 11.82
C GLY A 489 25.29 16.04 10.76
N LEU A 490 25.77 14.98 10.10
CA LEU A 490 26.90 15.00 9.16
C LEU A 490 26.54 14.40 7.80
N TRP A 491 27.22 14.92 6.76
CA TRP A 491 27.14 14.42 5.39
C TRP A 491 28.26 13.43 5.08
N HIS A 492 27.93 12.33 4.43
CA HIS A 492 28.87 11.28 4.01
C HIS A 492 28.73 11.00 2.52
N PRO A 493 29.84 10.81 1.77
CA PRO A 493 29.76 10.47 0.35
C PRO A 493 29.22 9.06 0.14
N VAL A 494 28.50 8.85 -0.96
CA VAL A 494 28.07 7.51 -1.42
C VAL A 494 28.60 7.19 -2.80
N SER A 495 28.34 5.97 -3.26
CA SER A 495 28.69 5.53 -4.61
C SER A 495 28.02 6.40 -5.68
N VAL A 496 28.77 6.65 -6.76
CA VAL A 496 28.37 7.50 -7.87
C VAL A 496 27.50 6.74 -8.87
N MET A 497 26.53 7.42 -9.46
CA MET A 497 25.74 6.89 -10.58
C MET A 497 26.63 6.62 -11.79
N HIS A 498 26.19 5.75 -12.69
CA HIS A 498 26.84 5.57 -14.00
C HIS A 498 26.62 6.79 -14.89
N THR A 499 25.45 7.42 -14.78
CA THR A 499 25.08 8.57 -15.60
C THR A 499 24.93 9.82 -14.75
N THR A 500 25.70 10.85 -15.12
CA THR A 500 25.52 12.21 -14.62
C THR A 500 24.15 12.76 -15.02
N ARG A 501 23.39 13.33 -14.07
CA ARG A 501 22.03 13.80 -14.35
C ARG A 501 21.56 14.91 -13.40
N SER A 502 20.80 15.86 -13.94
CA SER A 502 19.97 16.80 -13.17
C SER A 502 18.49 16.69 -13.56
N ASN A 503 17.59 17.18 -12.73
CA ASN A 503 16.14 17.19 -12.95
C ASN A 503 15.59 15.79 -13.29
N PHE A 504 16.14 14.76 -12.67
CA PHE A 504 15.66 13.39 -12.76
C PHE A 504 14.77 13.10 -11.54
N SER A 505 14.06 11.98 -11.53
CA SER A 505 13.34 11.55 -10.32
C SER A 505 14.01 10.34 -9.69
N ALA A 506 13.80 10.18 -8.39
CA ALA A 506 14.19 9.00 -7.64
C ALA A 506 12.98 8.45 -6.86
N CYS A 507 12.97 7.13 -6.65
CA CYS A 507 11.94 6.43 -5.90
C CYS A 507 12.59 5.34 -5.01
N PRO A 508 12.46 5.42 -3.67
CA PRO A 508 12.94 4.37 -2.77
C PRO A 508 11.96 3.18 -2.75
N MET A 509 12.47 1.96 -2.98
CA MET A 509 11.70 0.71 -2.96
C MET A 509 12.59 -0.50 -2.66
N ASP A 510 12.11 -1.48 -1.90
CA ASP A 510 12.75 -2.79 -1.70
C ASP A 510 14.28 -2.72 -1.41
N TYR A 511 14.65 -1.94 -0.38
CA TYR A 511 16.07 -1.71 0.00
C TYR A 511 16.95 -1.14 -1.12
N SER A 512 16.34 -0.49 -2.10
CA SER A 512 17.00 0.08 -3.25
C SER A 512 16.45 1.46 -3.59
N ILE A 513 17.25 2.25 -4.31
CA ILE A 513 16.83 3.56 -4.82
C ILE A 513 16.87 3.50 -6.34
N TYR A 514 15.71 3.71 -6.96
CA TYR A 514 15.58 3.73 -8.42
C TYR A 514 15.64 5.18 -8.89
N VAL A 515 16.42 5.45 -9.93
CA VAL A 515 16.52 6.76 -10.58
C VAL A 515 16.22 6.63 -12.06
N ALA A 516 15.51 7.59 -12.64
CA ALA A 516 15.16 7.56 -14.05
C ALA A 516 15.07 8.96 -14.63
N GLY A 517 15.44 9.07 -15.90
CA GLY A 517 15.38 10.31 -16.66
C GLY A 517 16.39 11.36 -16.23
N GLY A 518 16.09 12.61 -16.55
CA GLY A 518 16.91 13.77 -16.28
C GLY A 518 17.58 14.36 -17.50
N PHE A 519 18.49 15.29 -17.26
CA PHE A 519 19.35 15.96 -18.23
C PHE A 519 20.81 15.66 -17.93
N ASP A 520 21.53 15.05 -18.87
CA ASP A 520 22.90 14.57 -18.66
C ASP A 520 23.98 15.64 -18.82
N GLY A 521 23.60 16.80 -19.36
CA GLY A 521 24.50 17.89 -19.73
C GLY A 521 24.48 18.21 -21.22
N GLN A 522 24.06 17.26 -22.05
CA GLN A 522 23.91 17.40 -23.50
C GLN A 522 22.45 17.25 -23.92
N SER A 523 21.75 16.24 -23.39
CA SER A 523 20.39 15.90 -23.77
C SER A 523 19.57 15.38 -22.58
N THR A 524 18.26 15.27 -22.78
CA THR A 524 17.42 14.50 -21.87
C THR A 524 17.75 13.03 -22.01
N THR A 525 17.86 12.30 -20.90
CA THR A 525 18.13 10.86 -20.90
C THR A 525 16.88 10.04 -20.59
N LYS A 526 16.87 8.79 -21.04
CA LYS A 526 15.87 7.75 -20.72
C LYS A 526 16.41 6.70 -19.75
N GLU A 527 17.69 6.80 -19.39
CA GLU A 527 18.41 5.78 -18.65
C GLU A 527 17.86 5.62 -17.23
N THR A 528 17.75 4.37 -16.81
CA THR A 528 17.28 3.98 -15.49
C THR A 528 18.39 3.25 -14.75
N GLU A 529 18.60 3.60 -13.49
CA GLU A 529 19.60 2.95 -12.64
C GLU A 529 19.00 2.64 -11.27
N ARG A 530 19.56 1.63 -10.60
CA ARG A 530 19.20 1.26 -9.22
C ARG A 530 20.44 1.19 -8.34
N LEU A 531 20.39 1.89 -7.21
CA LEU A 531 21.32 1.71 -6.11
C LEU A 531 20.77 0.64 -5.16
N ASP A 532 21.43 -0.52 -5.06
CA ASP A 532 21.15 -1.49 -4.01
C ASP A 532 21.85 -1.03 -2.73
N LEU A 533 21.08 -0.73 -1.67
CA LEU A 533 21.62 -0.14 -0.44
C LEU A 533 22.47 -1.11 0.39
N ARG A 534 22.31 -2.43 0.19
CA ARG A 534 23.06 -3.46 0.92
C ARG A 534 24.46 -3.61 0.35
N THR A 535 24.54 -3.64 -0.98
CA THR A 535 25.81 -3.77 -1.72
C THR A 535 26.47 -2.43 -1.99
N ARG A 536 25.72 -1.32 -1.88
CA ARG A 536 26.13 0.06 -2.21
C ARG A 536 26.57 0.22 -3.67
N LYS A 537 26.04 -0.60 -4.57
CA LYS A 537 26.39 -0.60 -6.00
C LYS A 537 25.22 -0.14 -6.86
N TRP A 538 25.56 0.69 -7.85
CA TRP A 538 24.65 1.07 -8.93
C TRP A 538 24.59 -0.01 -10.01
N GLN A 539 23.39 -0.29 -10.48
CA GLN A 539 23.10 -1.26 -11.52
C GLN A 539 22.26 -0.58 -12.60
N ALA A 540 22.65 -0.76 -13.86
CA ALA A 540 21.84 -0.32 -14.98
C ALA A 540 20.56 -1.17 -15.06
N LEU A 541 19.44 -0.52 -15.36
CA LEU A 541 18.15 -1.14 -15.60
C LEU A 541 17.66 -0.78 -17.00
N PRO A 542 16.64 -1.48 -17.53
CA PRO A 542 16.02 -1.10 -18.80
C PRO A 542 15.54 0.36 -18.80
N ASP A 543 15.75 1.03 -19.93
CA ASP A 543 15.43 2.44 -20.12
C ASP A 543 13.93 2.70 -20.21
N MET A 544 13.53 3.94 -19.89
CA MET A 544 12.22 4.47 -20.25
C MET A 544 12.05 4.51 -21.78
N ALA A 545 10.79 4.51 -22.23
CA ALA A 545 10.46 4.64 -23.64
C ALA A 545 10.70 6.05 -24.19
N GLU A 546 10.58 7.09 -23.35
CA GLU A 546 10.84 8.48 -23.73
C GLU A 546 11.90 9.11 -22.83
N ALA A 547 12.87 9.78 -23.47
CA ALA A 547 13.87 10.56 -22.74
C ALA A 547 13.23 11.87 -22.25
N LYS A 548 13.22 12.07 -20.92
CA LYS A 548 12.58 13.22 -20.30
C LYS A 548 13.28 13.65 -19.02
N SER A 549 13.36 14.95 -18.81
CA SER A 549 13.81 15.60 -17.56
C SER A 549 12.62 16.21 -16.83
N ALA A 550 12.82 16.79 -15.65
CA ALA A 550 11.80 17.50 -14.88
C ALA A 550 10.53 16.68 -14.59
N LEU A 551 10.66 15.36 -14.62
CA LEU A 551 9.63 14.37 -14.32
C LEU A 551 9.54 14.12 -12.82
N ARG A 552 8.41 13.53 -12.39
CA ARG A 552 8.25 13.00 -11.05
C ARG A 552 7.88 11.52 -11.12
N MET A 553 8.60 10.69 -10.38
CA MET A 553 8.25 9.30 -10.09
C MET A 553 7.58 9.22 -8.73
N VAL A 554 6.46 8.52 -8.66
CA VAL A 554 5.74 8.19 -7.42
C VAL A 554 5.52 6.68 -7.37
N SER A 555 5.62 6.09 -6.17
CA SER A 555 5.29 4.68 -5.97
C SER A 555 3.85 4.53 -5.47
N LEU A 556 3.15 3.57 -6.06
CA LEU A 556 1.86 3.09 -5.58
C LEU A 556 2.05 1.65 -5.13
N SER A 557 1.77 1.36 -3.86
CA SER A 557 1.96 0.03 -3.25
C SER A 557 0.67 -0.49 -2.65
N ASP A 558 0.41 -1.79 -2.80
CA ASP A 558 -0.70 -2.53 -2.17
C ASP A 558 -2.09 -1.89 -2.40
N HIS A 559 -2.29 -1.27 -3.58
CA HIS A 559 -3.53 -0.58 -3.92
C HIS A 559 -4.26 -1.29 -5.07
N PRO A 560 -5.61 -1.48 -5.01
CA PRO A 560 -6.38 -2.17 -6.06
C PRO A 560 -6.19 -1.60 -7.47
N PHE A 561 -6.01 -0.29 -7.59
CA PHE A 561 -5.74 0.40 -8.86
C PHE A 561 -4.49 -0.09 -9.61
N LEU A 562 -3.56 -0.80 -8.94
CA LEU A 562 -2.46 -1.46 -9.63
C LEU A 562 -2.96 -2.47 -10.68
N ASP A 563 -4.11 -3.11 -10.42
CA ASP A 563 -4.73 -4.02 -11.37
C ASP A 563 -5.09 -3.30 -12.65
N ASP A 564 -5.67 -2.10 -12.54
CA ASP A 564 -6.03 -1.29 -13.70
C ASP A 564 -4.77 -0.82 -14.45
N LEU A 565 -3.73 -0.41 -13.73
CA LEU A 565 -2.49 0.05 -14.36
C LEU A 565 -1.78 -1.02 -15.19
N PHE A 566 -1.84 -2.29 -14.78
CA PHE A 566 -1.19 -3.41 -15.49
C PHE A 566 -2.15 -4.28 -16.31
N ASN A 567 -3.46 -4.14 -16.16
CA ASN A 567 -4.45 -4.72 -17.07
C ASN A 567 -4.62 -3.77 -18.26
N VAL A 568 -3.66 -3.82 -19.19
CA VAL A 568 -3.93 -3.32 -20.54
C VAL A 568 -4.90 -4.33 -21.16
N PRO A 569 -6.06 -3.90 -21.71
CA PRO A 569 -6.85 -4.78 -22.57
C PRO A 569 -5.88 -5.33 -23.60
N GLU A 570 -5.83 -6.65 -23.79
CA GLU A 570 -5.06 -7.21 -24.90
C GLU A 570 -5.50 -6.45 -26.15
N ASP A 571 -4.60 -5.63 -26.71
CA ASP A 571 -4.75 -5.26 -28.11
C ASP A 571 -4.79 -6.61 -28.84
N ASP A 572 -5.92 -6.90 -29.49
CA ASP A 572 -6.16 -8.07 -30.37
C ASP A 572 -5.23 -8.07 -31.60
N GLY A 573 -3.95 -7.75 -31.41
CA GLY A 573 -2.94 -7.67 -32.42
C GLY A 573 -1.58 -7.75 -31.77
N ILE A 574 -0.90 -8.88 -31.99
CA ILE A 574 0.49 -9.20 -31.57
C ILE A 574 0.49 -9.72 -30.11
N ILE A 575 0.39 -11.01 -29.80
CA ILE A 575 1.22 -12.15 -30.22
C ILE A 575 0.37 -13.43 -30.14
N THR A 576 -0.08 -13.95 -31.28
CA THR A 576 -0.27 -15.40 -31.47
C THR A 576 0.77 -15.84 -32.47
N GLN A 577 1.95 -16.21 -31.98
CA GLN A 577 2.79 -17.27 -32.52
C GLN A 577 3.98 -17.48 -31.58
N TRP A 578 4.27 -18.76 -31.36
CA TRP A 578 5.37 -19.39 -30.62
C TRP A 578 5.02 -19.95 -29.24
#